data_AF-A0A6P6TQS6-F1
#
_entry.id   AF-A0A6P6TQS6-F1
#
_cell.length_a   1.000
_cell.length_b   1.000
_cell.length_c   1.000
_cell.angle_alpha   90.00
_cell.angle_beta   90.00
_cell.angle_gamma   90.00
#
_symmetry.space_group_name_H-M   'P 1'
#
loop_
_entity.id
_entity.type
_entity.pdbx_description
1 polymer ?
#
loop_
_entity_poly.entity_id
_entity_poly.type
_entity_poly.pdbx_seq_one_letter_code
_entity_poly.pdbx_strand_id
1 'polypeptide(L)'
;MIQNMMNEGKLVPSDITVRLIQKAMQETDNDKFLLDGFPRDEENVRTFEKLTKIEPDFILFLDCPEEEMTKRLLSRNQGREDDNIETIKKRFRVFQESTLPLVNYYASKGKVRKVDAARPVEDVFESVKTIFSSANEQGA
;
A
#
# COMPACT_ATOMS: atom_id res chain seq x y z
N MET A 1 16.88 -0.34 -17.07
CA MET A 1 16.89 -1.70 -16.49
C MET A 1 15.55 -2.02 -15.81
N ILE A 2 15.15 -1.28 -14.76
CA ILE A 2 13.85 -1.48 -14.08
C ILE A 2 12.65 -1.21 -15.00
N GLN A 3 12.70 -0.10 -15.77
CA GLN A 3 11.65 0.19 -16.75
C GLN A 3 11.48 -0.92 -17.80
N ASN A 4 12.58 -1.54 -18.26
CA ASN A 4 12.51 -2.67 -19.19
C ASN A 4 11.92 -3.91 -18.52
N MET A 5 12.27 -4.21 -17.26
CA MET A 5 11.67 -5.34 -16.54
C MET A 5 10.17 -5.14 -16.36
N MET A 6 9.72 -3.93 -15.98
CA MET A 6 8.30 -3.59 -15.88
C MET A 6 7.58 -3.69 -17.23
N ASN A 7 8.19 -3.15 -18.30
CA ASN A 7 7.62 -3.19 -19.66
C ASN A 7 7.58 -4.63 -20.23
N GLU A 8 8.50 -5.50 -19.83
CA GLU A 8 8.56 -6.92 -20.21
C GLU A 8 7.66 -7.81 -19.32
N GLY A 9 6.92 -7.23 -18.36
CA GLY A 9 6.10 -7.98 -17.41
C GLY A 9 6.90 -8.83 -16.41
N LYS A 10 8.20 -8.59 -16.29
CA LYS A 10 9.08 -9.23 -15.30
C LYS A 10 8.92 -8.53 -13.95
N LEU A 11 8.59 -9.31 -12.93
CA LEU A 11 8.57 -8.83 -11.54
C LEU A 11 9.96 -8.31 -11.16
N VAL A 12 10.02 -7.06 -10.68
CA VAL A 12 11.24 -6.51 -10.10
C VAL A 12 11.52 -7.28 -8.81
N PRO A 13 12.71 -7.90 -8.67
CA PRO A 13 13.08 -8.62 -7.45
C PRO A 13 12.86 -7.79 -6.19
N SER A 14 12.34 -8.43 -5.14
CA SER A 14 11.96 -7.74 -3.91
C SER A 14 13.14 -7.02 -3.25
N ASP A 15 14.34 -7.61 -3.31
CA ASP A 15 15.56 -7.04 -2.74
C ASP A 15 15.97 -5.73 -3.42
N ILE A 16 15.79 -5.61 -4.74
CA ILE A 16 16.08 -4.38 -5.47
C ILE A 16 15.13 -3.27 -5.00
N THR A 17 13.82 -3.56 -4.95
CA THR A 17 12.81 -2.59 -4.50
C THR A 17 13.07 -2.14 -3.06
N VAL A 18 13.34 -3.07 -2.15
CA VAL A 18 13.63 -2.75 -0.74
C VAL A 18 14.89 -1.90 -0.61
N ARG A 19 15.96 -2.19 -1.37
CA ARG A 19 17.18 -1.38 -1.36
C ARG A 19 16.96 0.04 -1.88
N LEU A 20 16.10 0.21 -2.88
CA LEU A 20 15.74 1.53 -3.40
C LEU A 20 14.96 2.33 -2.35
N ILE A 21 13.99 1.71 -1.68
CA ILE A 21 13.23 2.34 -0.58
C ILE A 21 14.18 2.72 0.56
N GLN A 22 15.02 1.78 1.01
CA GLN A 22 15.99 2.01 2.09
C GLN A 22 16.93 3.16 1.77
N LYS A 23 17.45 3.21 0.53
CA LYS A 23 18.32 4.30 0.09
C LYS A 23 17.57 5.64 0.10
N ALA A 24 16.35 5.69 -0.42
CA ALA A 24 15.56 6.92 -0.41
C ALA A 24 15.25 7.41 1.01
N MET A 25 14.97 6.50 1.95
CA MET A 25 14.79 6.85 3.37
C MET A 25 16.07 7.44 3.98
N GLN A 26 17.24 6.89 3.65
CA GLN A 26 18.54 7.33 4.16
C GLN A 26 19.04 8.66 3.56
N GLU A 27 18.50 9.07 2.41
CA GLU A 27 18.88 10.33 1.73
C GLU A 27 18.13 11.56 2.30
N THR A 28 17.28 11.38 3.30
CA THR A 28 16.53 12.46 3.95
C THR A 28 16.79 12.49 5.45
N ASP A 29 16.68 13.67 6.07
CA ASP A 29 16.73 13.83 7.53
C ASP A 29 15.37 13.57 8.21
N ASN A 30 14.38 13.06 7.46
CA ASN A 30 13.06 12.71 8.02
C ASN A 30 13.13 11.35 8.71
N ASP A 31 12.44 11.22 9.83
CA ASP A 31 12.28 9.97 10.58
C ASP A 31 10.94 9.26 10.30
N LYS A 32 10.00 9.95 9.63
CA LYS A 32 8.66 9.44 9.31
C LYS A 32 8.48 9.28 7.80
N PHE A 33 7.99 8.11 7.42
CA PHE A 33 7.78 7.74 6.01
C PHE A 33 6.39 7.13 5.80
N LEU A 34 5.78 7.49 4.68
CA LEU A 34 4.58 6.83 4.17
C LEU A 34 4.98 6.01 2.94
N LEU A 35 4.89 4.68 3.05
CA LEU A 35 5.09 3.79 1.92
C LEU A 35 3.75 3.53 1.25
N ASP A 36 3.60 3.97 0.00
CA ASP A 36 2.41 3.72 -0.82
C ASP A 36 2.73 2.70 -1.92
N GLY A 37 1.88 1.68 -2.05
CA GLY A 37 2.05 0.60 -3.01
C GLY A 37 3.16 -0.41 -2.68
N PHE A 38 3.77 -0.36 -1.50
CA PHE A 38 4.71 -1.34 -0.96
C PHE A 38 4.48 -1.50 0.55
N PRO A 39 4.59 -2.71 1.13
CA PRO A 39 4.80 -4.03 0.49
C PRO A 39 3.54 -4.55 -0.23
N ARG A 40 3.71 -5.37 -1.28
CA ARG A 40 2.58 -5.95 -2.04
C ARG A 40 2.27 -7.41 -1.73
N ASP A 41 3.22 -8.12 -1.14
CA ASP A 41 3.15 -9.54 -0.80
C ASP A 41 4.01 -9.86 0.43
N GLU A 42 3.96 -11.10 0.90
CA GLU A 42 4.73 -11.52 2.07
C GLU A 42 6.25 -11.53 1.84
N GLU A 43 6.72 -11.74 0.60
CA GLU A 43 8.16 -11.71 0.30
C GLU A 43 8.70 -10.29 0.49
N ASN A 44 7.91 -9.28 0.09
CA ASN A 44 8.22 -7.87 0.30
C ASN A 44 8.33 -7.55 1.79
N VAL A 45 7.40 -8.02 2.61
CA VAL A 45 7.45 -7.86 4.08
C VAL A 45 8.71 -8.48 4.65
N ARG A 46 8.95 -9.77 4.36
CA ARG A 46 10.10 -10.51 4.89
C ARG A 46 11.41 -9.86 4.48
N THR A 47 11.52 -9.42 3.24
CA THR A 47 12.73 -8.78 2.71
C THR A 47 12.93 -7.39 3.32
N PHE A 48 11.86 -6.60 3.45
CA PHE A 48 11.90 -5.29 4.07
C PHE A 48 12.34 -5.37 5.53
N GLU A 49 11.67 -6.18 6.35
CA GLU A 49 12.02 -6.36 7.76
C GLU A 49 13.44 -6.93 7.92
N LYS A 50 13.85 -7.86 7.05
CA LYS A 50 15.19 -8.44 7.08
C LYS A 50 16.29 -7.42 6.80
N LEU A 51 16.13 -6.59 5.77
CA LEU A 51 17.17 -5.66 5.29
C LEU A 51 17.19 -4.34 6.06
N THR A 52 16.03 -3.82 6.43
CA THR A 52 15.91 -2.52 7.11
C THR A 52 15.89 -2.64 8.63
N LYS A 53 15.45 -3.79 9.17
CA LYS A 53 15.12 -3.97 10.59
C LYS A 53 14.02 -3.02 11.09
N ILE A 54 13.24 -2.45 10.18
CA ILE A 54 12.13 -1.54 10.47
C ILE A 54 10.82 -2.31 10.35
N GLU A 55 9.95 -2.17 11.34
CA GLU A 55 8.53 -2.50 11.22
C GLU A 55 7.72 -1.20 11.11
N PRO A 56 6.58 -1.20 10.39
CA PRO A 56 5.70 -0.03 10.36
C PRO A 56 5.07 0.21 11.74
N ASP A 57 4.87 1.48 12.10
CA ASP A 57 4.10 1.87 13.29
C ASP A 57 2.64 1.44 13.13
N PHE A 58 2.07 1.68 11.95
CA PHE A 58 0.76 1.17 11.58
C PHE A 58 0.60 1.03 10.06
N ILE A 59 -0.40 0.25 9.66
CA ILE A 59 -0.88 0.12 8.29
C ILE A 59 -2.24 0.83 8.20
N LEU A 60 -2.34 1.84 7.34
CA LEU A 60 -3.62 2.46 7.01
C LEU A 60 -4.34 1.60 5.97
N PHE A 61 -5.45 0.98 6.34
CA PHE A 61 -6.24 0.15 5.45
C PHE A 61 -7.52 0.88 5.03
N LEU A 62 -7.55 1.33 3.77
CA LEU A 62 -8.71 1.96 3.15
C LEU A 62 -9.66 0.87 2.64
N ASP A 63 -10.69 0.57 3.42
CA ASP A 63 -11.67 -0.46 3.09
C ASP A 63 -12.76 0.11 2.20
N CYS A 64 -12.98 -0.50 1.05
CA CYS A 64 -13.99 -0.07 0.11
C CYS A 64 -14.58 -1.31 -0.57
N PRO A 65 -15.91 -1.39 -0.76
CA PRO A 65 -16.52 -2.48 -1.50
C PRO A 65 -16.00 -2.56 -2.94
N GLU A 66 -15.85 -3.76 -3.47
CA GLU A 66 -15.37 -4.01 -4.84
C GLU A 66 -16.24 -3.30 -5.89
N GLU A 67 -17.56 -3.26 -5.68
CA GLU A 67 -18.50 -2.57 -6.56
C GLU A 67 -18.19 -1.07 -6.69
N GLU A 68 -17.96 -0.39 -5.56
CA GLU A 68 -17.64 1.03 -5.54
C GLU A 68 -16.25 1.29 -6.11
N MET A 69 -15.26 0.44 -5.80
CA MET A 69 -13.93 0.54 -6.40
C MET A 69 -13.97 0.35 -7.92
N THR A 70 -14.75 -0.62 -8.42
CA THR A 70 -14.92 -0.87 -9.85
C THR A 70 -15.56 0.34 -10.54
N LYS A 71 -16.63 0.88 -9.96
CA LYS A 71 -17.29 2.10 -10.46
C LYS A 71 -16.32 3.27 -10.54
N ARG A 72 -15.53 3.51 -9.48
CA ARG A 72 -14.51 4.57 -9.44
C ARG A 72 -13.45 4.36 -10.52
N LEU A 73 -12.94 3.14 -10.68
CA LEU A 73 -11.92 2.81 -11.70
C LEU A 73 -12.44 2.99 -13.13
N LEU A 74 -13.68 2.58 -13.41
CA LEU A 74 -14.28 2.77 -14.73
C LEU A 74 -14.58 4.25 -15.04
N SER A 75 -14.85 5.06 -14.02
CA SER A 75 -15.08 6.51 -14.18
C SER A 75 -13.79 7.33 -14.35
N ARG A 76 -12.61 6.73 -14.13
CA ARG A 76 -11.33 7.41 -14.29
C ARG A 76 -11.03 7.62 -15.78
N ASN A 77 -11.54 8.71 -16.34
CA ASN A 77 -11.25 9.18 -17.71
C ASN A 77 -9.82 9.74 -17.85
N GLN A 78 -8.79 8.95 -17.52
CA GLN A 78 -7.38 9.39 -17.58
C GLN A 78 -6.50 8.54 -18.52
N GLY A 79 -7.07 7.87 -19.52
CA GLY A 79 -6.30 7.28 -20.62
C GLY A 79 -5.26 6.22 -20.21
N ARG A 80 -5.47 5.53 -19.07
CA ARG A 80 -4.67 4.36 -18.73
C ARG A 80 -5.19 3.17 -19.53
N GLU A 81 -4.30 2.51 -20.27
CA GLU A 81 -4.62 1.32 -21.07
C GLU A 81 -5.19 0.17 -20.22
N ASP A 82 -4.93 0.21 -18.91
CA ASP A 82 -5.31 -0.80 -17.92
C ASP A 82 -6.70 -0.64 -17.30
N ASP A 83 -7.44 0.43 -17.58
CA ASP A 83 -8.75 0.71 -16.95
C ASP A 83 -9.89 -0.02 -17.67
N ASN A 84 -9.72 -1.33 -17.89
CA ASN A 84 -10.73 -2.25 -18.40
C ASN A 84 -11.17 -3.25 -17.31
N ILE A 85 -12.39 -3.77 -17.44
CA ILE A 85 -13.01 -4.65 -16.42
C ILE A 85 -12.15 -5.88 -16.12
N GLU A 86 -11.48 -6.44 -17.13
CA GLU A 86 -10.66 -7.64 -16.97
C GLU A 86 -9.42 -7.35 -16.10
N THR A 87 -8.70 -6.28 -16.40
CA THR A 87 -7.54 -5.84 -15.61
C THR A 87 -7.94 -5.45 -14.19
N ILE A 88 -9.09 -4.77 -14.02
CA ILE A 88 -9.62 -4.42 -12.70
C ILE A 88 -9.88 -5.68 -11.86
N LYS A 89 -10.59 -6.67 -12.39
CA LYS A 89 -10.82 -7.96 -11.71
C LYS A 89 -9.53 -8.69 -11.37
N LYS A 90 -8.56 -8.70 -12.29
CA LYS A 90 -7.24 -9.30 -12.04
C LYS A 90 -6.53 -8.60 -10.88
N ARG A 91 -6.58 -7.27 -10.80
CA ARG A 91 -5.99 -6.50 -9.69
C ARG A 91 -6.65 -6.82 -8.35
N PHE A 92 -7.99 -6.94 -8.31
CA PHE A 92 -8.68 -7.35 -7.08
C PHE A 92 -8.29 -8.74 -6.64
N ARG A 93 -8.22 -9.69 -7.58
CA ARG A 93 -7.79 -11.05 -7.27
C ARG A 93 -6.36 -11.09 -6.70
N VAL A 94 -5.41 -10.41 -7.35
CA VAL A 94 -4.03 -10.33 -6.87
C VAL A 94 -3.96 -9.68 -5.49
N PHE A 95 -4.75 -8.63 -5.24
CA PHE A 95 -4.83 -7.99 -3.93
C PHE A 95 -5.33 -8.97 -2.86
N GLN A 96 -6.40 -9.71 -3.13
CA GLN A 96 -6.95 -10.70 -2.19
C GLN A 96 -5.98 -11.85 -1.92
N GLU A 97 -5.29 -12.36 -2.94
CA GLU A 97 -4.40 -13.51 -2.83
C GLU A 97 -3.04 -13.15 -2.20
N SER A 98 -2.51 -11.95 -2.48
CA SER A 98 -1.13 -11.58 -2.10
C SER A 98 -1.05 -10.49 -1.03
N THR A 99 -1.92 -9.48 -1.09
CA THR A 99 -1.82 -8.29 -0.22
C THR A 99 -2.71 -8.39 1.03
N LEU A 100 -3.90 -9.00 0.93
CA LEU A 100 -4.79 -9.16 2.08
C LEU A 100 -4.21 -10.04 3.20
N PRO A 101 -3.46 -11.14 2.93
CA PRO A 101 -2.77 -11.89 3.97
C PRO A 101 -1.78 -11.04 4.79
N LEU A 102 -1.07 -10.11 4.14
CA LEU A 102 -0.22 -9.11 4.78
C LEU A 102 -1.03 -8.23 5.74
N VAL A 103 -2.18 -7.74 5.31
CA VAL A 103 -3.03 -6.89 6.14
C VAL A 103 -3.49 -7.67 7.37
N ASN A 104 -3.89 -8.94 7.19
CA ASN A 104 -4.27 -9.83 8.29
C ASN A 104 -3.10 -10.11 9.25
N TYR A 105 -1.90 -10.29 8.72
CA TYR A 105 -0.68 -10.43 9.52
C TYR A 105 -0.47 -9.23 10.44
N TYR A 106 -0.51 -8.01 9.90
CA TYR A 106 -0.37 -6.79 10.72
C TYR A 106 -1.59 -6.52 11.60
N ALA A 107 -2.79 -6.96 11.21
CA ALA A 107 -3.99 -6.86 12.04
C ALA A 107 -3.84 -7.71 13.31
N SER A 108 -3.28 -8.93 13.20
CA SER A 108 -3.00 -9.79 14.36
C SER A 108 -1.97 -9.19 15.32
N LYS A 109 -1.09 -8.30 14.82
CA LYS A 109 -0.15 -7.50 15.63
C LYS A 109 -0.77 -6.20 16.19
N GLY A 110 -2.05 -5.92 15.95
CA GLY A 110 -2.70 -4.67 16.37
C GLY A 110 -2.24 -3.42 15.62
N LYS A 111 -1.57 -3.59 14.46
CA LYS A 111 -0.96 -2.49 13.70
C LYS A 111 -1.84 -1.94 12.57
N VAL A 112 -3.00 -2.53 12.30
CA VAL A 112 -3.89 -2.03 11.24
C VAL A 112 -4.82 -0.95 11.79
N ARG A 113 -4.98 0.15 11.04
CA ARG A 113 -5.94 1.22 11.25
C ARG A 113 -6.85 1.28 10.03
N LYS A 114 -8.10 0.87 10.22
CA LYS A 114 -9.07 0.71 9.13
C LYS A 114 -9.90 1.99 8.97
N VAL A 115 -10.09 2.43 7.72
CA VAL A 115 -10.96 3.57 7.36
C VAL A 115 -11.93 3.10 6.29
N ASP A 116 -13.21 3.43 6.46
CA ASP A 116 -14.22 3.24 5.42
C ASP A 116 -14.00 4.27 4.30
N ALA A 117 -13.48 3.81 3.18
CA ALA A 117 -13.16 4.60 2.00
C ALA A 117 -14.30 4.65 0.98
N ALA A 118 -15.48 4.07 1.28
CA ALA A 118 -16.68 4.23 0.47
C ALA A 118 -17.35 5.61 0.67
N ARG A 119 -17.01 6.31 1.76
CA ARG A 119 -17.53 7.64 2.12
C ARG A 119 -16.96 8.77 1.21
N PRO A 120 -17.55 9.98 1.25
CA PRO A 120 -16.99 11.17 0.62
C PRO A 120 -15.55 11.45 1.03
N VAL A 121 -14.78 12.10 0.15
CA VAL A 121 -13.33 12.31 0.35
C VAL A 121 -13.02 13.11 1.61
N GLU A 122 -13.87 14.07 1.98
CA GLU A 122 -13.75 14.89 3.18
C GLU A 122 -13.87 14.04 4.45
N ASP A 123 -14.85 13.13 4.49
CA ASP A 123 -15.07 12.22 5.63
C ASP A 123 -13.90 11.24 5.81
N VAL A 124 -13.40 10.71 4.68
CA VAL A 124 -12.23 9.83 4.66
C VAL A 124 -11.01 10.58 5.17
N PHE A 125 -10.79 11.81 4.70
CA PHE A 125 -9.67 12.64 5.12
C PHE A 125 -9.69 12.94 6.63
N GLU A 126 -10.83 13.33 7.20
CA GLU A 126 -10.94 13.58 8.64
C GLU A 126 -10.71 12.30 9.47
N SER A 127 -11.17 11.14 8.97
CA SER A 127 -10.90 9.85 9.60
C SER A 127 -9.41 9.52 9.63
N VAL A 128 -8.72 9.72 8.49
CA VAL A 128 -7.27 9.53 8.37
C VAL A 128 -6.53 10.49 9.28
N LYS A 129 -6.88 11.78 9.27
CA LYS A 129 -6.26 12.81 10.12
C LYS A 129 -6.35 12.44 11.60
N THR A 130 -7.51 11.97 12.06
CA THR A 130 -7.72 11.52 13.45
C THR A 130 -6.77 10.39 13.83
N ILE A 131 -6.55 9.42 12.92
CA ILE A 131 -5.60 8.31 13.13
C ILE A 131 -4.17 8.84 13.28
N PHE A 132 -3.73 9.73 12.40
CA PHE A 132 -2.38 10.29 12.43
C PHE A 132 -2.13 11.19 13.65
N SER A 133 -3.13 11.98 14.07
CA SER A 133 -3.06 12.77 15.31
C SER A 133 -2.88 11.87 16.53
N SER A 134 -3.68 10.80 16.63
CA SER A 134 -3.61 9.85 17.74
C SER A 134 -2.29 9.06 17.77
N ALA A 135 -1.71 8.78 16.60
CA ALA A 135 -0.42 8.09 16.49
C ALA A 135 0.76 8.97 16.93
N ASN A 136 0.71 10.28 16.66
CA ASN A 136 1.75 11.22 17.09
C ASN A 136 1.81 11.40 18.62
N GLU A 137 0.69 11.19 19.34
CA GLU A 137 0.63 11.30 20.81
C GLU A 137 1.20 10.08 21.53
N GLN A 138 1.28 8.92 20.87
CA GLN A 138 1.80 7.67 21.46
C GLN A 138 3.33 7.51 21.32
N GLY A 139 3.98 8.41 20.58
CA GLY A 139 5.42 8.41 20.32
C GLY A 139 6.19 9.59 20.94
N ALA A 140 5.58 10.31 21.88
CA ALA A 140 6.19 11.40 22.65
C ALA A 140 6.51 10.97 24.09
#